data_AF-Q9HIC1-F1
#
_entry.id   AF-Q9HIC1-F1
#
_cell.length_a   1.000
_cell.length_b   1.000
_cell.length_c   1.000
_cell.angle_alpha   90.00
_cell.angle_beta   90.00
_cell.angle_gamma   90.00
#
_symmetry.space_group_name_H-M   'P 1'
#
loop_
_entity.id
_entity.type
_entity.pdbx_description
1 polymer ?
#
loop_
_entity_poly.entity_id
_entity_poly.type
_entity_poly.pdbx_seq_one_letter_code
_entity_poly.pdbx_strand_id
1 'polypeptide(L)'
;MLNRIYVIPHGDEILDRETREDQAMYDAIKRYTSGDDSDTFVVISPHGIVLDSYIAVTYSKIITGYYRTKKHVIRKRYENAVDLVDMLASHETVQRLRCITLSGNYPCFLDFGSLIPLAFFRPKRIVAMGEPRLLSKERIESFSDHLVSVCENYTGRISLIISADQAHTHSPDGPYGYSDMSSYYDETVVKSIDSGDFSALYRMQQAVIDEAKPDSYQNMIMLKRILERTGRRMKVRYYYVAKYFGMAFASESENEK
;
A
#
# COMPACT_ATOMS: atom_id res chain seq x y z
N MET A 1 -13.55 -13.19 2.66
CA MET A 1 -12.62 -13.91 1.78
C MET A 1 -11.68 -12.92 1.11
N LEU A 2 -10.37 -13.15 1.22
CA LEU A 2 -9.34 -12.40 0.49
C LEU A 2 -9.49 -12.67 -1.02
N ASN A 3 -9.73 -11.63 -1.81
CA ASN A 3 -9.96 -11.69 -3.26
C ASN A 3 -8.65 -11.43 -4.01
N ARG A 4 -8.10 -10.21 -3.93
CA ARG A 4 -6.91 -9.78 -4.65
C ARG A 4 -5.90 -9.07 -3.74
N ILE A 5 -4.64 -9.09 -4.15
CA ILE A 5 -3.55 -8.33 -3.52
C ILE A 5 -2.86 -7.49 -4.59
N TYR A 6 -2.63 -6.21 -4.29
CA TYR A 6 -1.89 -5.29 -5.15
C TYR A 6 -0.80 -4.55 -4.38
N VAL A 7 0.31 -4.29 -5.07
CA VAL A 7 1.23 -3.20 -4.73
C VAL A 7 0.99 -2.11 -5.75
N ILE A 8 0.58 -0.92 -5.32
CA ILE A 8 0.27 0.19 -6.21
C ILE A 8 1.05 1.42 -5.74
N PRO A 9 1.80 2.09 -6.64
CA PRO A 9 2.51 3.31 -6.28
C PRO A 9 1.54 4.49 -6.10
N HIS A 10 2.03 5.57 -5.52
CA HIS A 10 1.22 6.74 -5.17
C HIS A 10 1.82 8.08 -5.62
N GLY A 11 2.69 8.07 -6.64
CA GLY A 11 3.10 9.28 -7.34
C GLY A 11 1.96 9.94 -8.13
N ASP A 12 1.92 11.28 -8.11
CA ASP A 12 0.98 12.10 -8.88
C ASP A 12 1.03 11.82 -10.38
N GLU A 13 2.23 11.48 -10.86
CA GLU A 13 2.56 11.10 -12.23
C GLU A 13 1.58 10.08 -12.79
N ILE A 14 1.17 9.10 -11.97
CA ILE A 14 0.22 8.05 -12.35
C ILE A 14 -1.10 8.64 -12.85
N LEU A 15 -1.61 9.69 -12.19
CA LEU A 15 -2.87 10.32 -12.56
C LEU A 15 -2.67 11.41 -13.61
N ASP A 16 -1.62 12.22 -13.46
CA ASP A 16 -1.34 13.37 -14.31
C ASP A 16 -0.83 12.99 -15.70
N ARG A 17 -0.21 11.81 -15.84
CA ARG A 17 0.15 11.17 -17.10
C ARG A 17 0.88 12.15 -18.02
N GLU A 18 2.00 12.69 -17.53
CA GLU A 18 2.76 13.71 -18.24
C GLU A 18 3.76 13.10 -19.23
N THR A 19 4.25 11.89 -18.95
CA THR A 19 5.20 11.15 -19.79
C THR A 19 4.58 9.89 -20.39
N ARG A 20 5.33 9.20 -21.28
CA ARG A 20 4.89 7.90 -21.84
C ARG A 20 4.91 6.81 -20.77
N GLU A 21 5.87 6.89 -19.87
CA GLU A 21 6.08 5.99 -18.76
C GLU A 21 4.95 6.12 -17.72
N ASP A 22 4.53 7.35 -17.43
CA ASP A 22 3.36 7.62 -16.58
C ASP A 22 2.08 7.01 -17.17
N GLN A 23 1.87 7.20 -18.47
CA GLN A 23 0.72 6.63 -19.18
C GLN A 23 0.77 5.10 -19.19
N ALA A 24 1.93 4.50 -19.41
CA ALA A 24 2.12 3.05 -19.37
C ALA A 24 1.86 2.47 -17.97
N MET A 25 2.31 3.14 -16.91
CA MET A 25 1.99 2.76 -15.52
C MET A 25 0.49 2.83 -15.26
N TYR A 26 -0.17 3.93 -15.64
CA TYR A 26 -1.62 4.07 -15.52
C TYR A 26 -2.39 2.96 -16.24
N ASP A 27 -2.00 2.66 -17.48
CA ASP A 27 -2.64 1.62 -18.29
C ASP A 27 -2.41 0.22 -17.72
N ALA A 28 -1.21 -0.05 -17.18
CA ALA A 28 -0.92 -1.28 -16.48
C ALA A 28 -1.82 -1.45 -15.25
N ILE A 29 -1.87 -0.44 -14.36
CA ILE A 29 -2.73 -0.49 -13.16
C ILE A 29 -4.18 -0.73 -13.59
N LYS A 30 -4.71 0.09 -14.50
CA LYS A 30 -6.09 -0.02 -14.97
C LYS A 30 -6.42 -1.38 -15.58
N ARG A 31 -5.52 -1.94 -16.40
CA ARG A 31 -5.71 -3.25 -17.04
C ARG A 31 -5.85 -4.38 -16.02
N TYR A 32 -5.00 -4.39 -15.00
CA TYR A 32 -4.96 -5.49 -14.03
C TYR A 32 -5.92 -5.30 -12.85
N THR A 33 -6.48 -4.09 -12.65
CA THR A 33 -7.46 -3.82 -11.58
C THR A 33 -8.90 -3.75 -12.06
N SER A 34 -9.17 -3.57 -13.36
CA SER A 34 -10.53 -3.36 -13.87
C SER A 34 -11.51 -4.51 -13.64
N GLY A 35 -11.00 -5.72 -13.44
CA GLY A 35 -11.79 -6.92 -13.16
C GLY A 35 -12.00 -7.22 -11.68
N ASP A 36 -11.52 -6.36 -10.77
CA ASP A 36 -11.70 -6.57 -9.34
C ASP A 36 -13.15 -6.31 -8.91
N ASP A 37 -13.79 -7.35 -8.37
CA ASP A 37 -15.18 -7.36 -7.93
C ASP A 37 -15.34 -7.32 -6.40
N SER A 38 -14.28 -6.93 -5.67
CA SER A 38 -14.32 -6.75 -4.22
C SER A 38 -15.27 -5.63 -3.80
N ASP A 39 -16.05 -5.89 -2.76
CA ASP A 39 -16.95 -4.89 -2.17
C ASP A 39 -16.21 -4.00 -1.16
N THR A 40 -15.17 -4.55 -0.51
CA THR A 40 -14.38 -3.89 0.52
C THR A 40 -12.90 -3.86 0.14
N PHE A 41 -12.23 -2.73 0.34
CA PHE A 41 -10.80 -2.61 0.13
C PHE A 41 -10.09 -2.23 1.42
N VAL A 42 -9.02 -2.94 1.76
CA VAL A 42 -8.09 -2.50 2.82
C VAL A 42 -6.94 -1.79 2.13
N VAL A 43 -6.75 -0.51 2.42
CA VAL A 43 -5.63 0.28 1.91
C VAL A 43 -4.64 0.55 3.04
N ILE A 44 -3.40 0.14 2.80
CA ILE A 44 -2.26 0.35 3.70
C ILE A 44 -1.39 1.44 3.08
N SER A 45 -1.20 2.56 3.77
CA SER A 45 -0.47 3.72 3.24
C SER A 45 0.65 4.19 4.18
N PRO A 46 1.87 4.44 3.66
CA PRO A 46 2.96 5.06 4.42
C PRO A 46 2.72 6.55 4.71
N HIS A 47 1.72 7.16 4.08
CA HIS A 47 1.35 8.57 4.26
C HIS A 47 0.09 8.78 5.11
N GLY A 48 -0.51 7.70 5.61
CA GLY A 48 -1.54 7.77 6.64
C GLY A 48 -0.99 8.20 8.00
N ILE A 49 -1.79 8.06 9.07
CA ILE A 49 -1.23 8.17 10.42
C ILE A 49 -0.37 6.95 10.69
N VAL A 50 0.93 7.16 10.88
CA VAL A 50 1.90 6.12 11.21
C VAL A 50 2.33 6.30 12.66
N LEU A 51 2.40 5.19 13.41
CA LEU A 51 2.80 5.18 14.82
C LEU A 51 3.99 4.24 14.99
N ASP A 52 4.94 4.60 15.86
CA ASP A 52 6.20 3.84 16.02
C ASP A 52 6.01 2.44 16.63
N SER A 53 4.91 2.26 17.38
CA SER A 53 4.66 1.04 18.16
C SER A 53 3.35 0.33 17.84
N TYR A 54 2.52 0.94 17.01
CA TYR A 54 1.17 0.47 16.68
C TYR A 54 0.85 0.72 15.20
N ILE A 55 -0.16 0.02 14.70
CA ILE A 55 -0.74 0.21 13.39
C ILE A 55 -2.03 0.99 13.59
N ALA A 56 -2.06 2.24 13.13
CA ALA A 56 -3.27 3.03 13.20
C ALA A 56 -4.28 2.54 12.16
N VAL A 57 -5.47 2.16 12.60
CA VAL A 57 -6.58 1.79 11.73
C VAL A 57 -7.75 2.72 11.97
N THR A 58 -8.23 3.37 10.92
CA THR A 58 -9.32 4.34 11.02
C THR A 58 -10.61 3.66 11.49
N TYR A 59 -11.26 4.20 12.52
CA TYR A 59 -12.47 3.68 13.17
C TYR A 59 -13.62 4.71 13.21
N SER A 60 -13.67 5.66 12.28
CA SER A 60 -14.86 6.49 12.05
C SER A 60 -15.73 5.86 10.96
N LYS A 61 -17.07 5.91 11.09
CA LYS A 61 -18.01 5.32 10.10
C LYS A 61 -17.82 5.85 8.67
N ILE A 62 -17.34 7.08 8.56
CA ILE A 62 -17.15 7.77 7.29
C ILE A 62 -15.68 8.19 7.20
N ILE A 63 -15.11 7.94 6.03
CA ILE A 63 -13.79 8.42 5.64
C ILE A 63 -13.97 9.34 4.44
N THR A 64 -13.31 10.49 4.46
CA THR A 64 -13.34 11.48 3.38
C THR A 64 -11.94 11.81 2.91
N GLY A 65 -11.77 12.00 1.61
CA GLY A 65 -10.49 12.41 1.04
C GLY A 65 -10.65 13.56 0.07
N TYR A 66 -9.71 14.49 0.13
CA TYR A 66 -9.53 15.54 -0.85
C TYR A 66 -8.04 15.63 -1.17
N TYR A 67 -7.70 15.49 -2.44
CA TYR A 67 -6.33 15.66 -2.92
C TYR A 67 -6.34 16.27 -4.32
N ARG A 68 -5.39 17.14 -4.62
CA ARG A 68 -5.27 17.83 -5.89
C ARG A 68 -3.85 17.64 -6.40
N THR A 69 -3.74 16.99 -7.55
CA THR A 69 -2.51 16.93 -8.34
C THR A 69 -2.45 18.13 -9.27
N LYS A 70 -1.47 18.18 -10.18
CA LYS A 70 -1.36 19.27 -11.16
C LYS A 70 -2.56 19.30 -12.12
N LYS A 71 -3.09 18.14 -12.52
CA LYS A 71 -4.17 18.04 -13.52
C LYS A 71 -5.49 17.49 -12.99
N HIS A 72 -5.54 16.92 -11.78
CA HIS A 72 -6.72 16.22 -11.27
C HIS A 72 -7.11 16.66 -9.86
N VAL A 73 -8.39 16.49 -9.54
CA VAL A 73 -8.93 16.66 -8.19
C VAL A 73 -9.63 15.36 -7.78
N ILE A 74 -9.11 14.72 -6.74
CA ILE A 74 -9.71 13.55 -6.12
C ILE A 74 -10.55 14.05 -4.94
N ARG A 75 -11.88 13.89 -5.03
CA ARG A 75 -12.79 14.12 -3.90
C ARG A 75 -13.62 12.88 -3.68
N LYS A 76 -13.45 12.24 -2.52
CA LYS A 76 -14.05 10.95 -2.22
C LYS A 76 -14.66 10.93 -0.83
N ARG A 77 -15.71 10.13 -0.70
CA ARG A 77 -16.37 9.78 0.56
C ARG A 77 -16.62 8.28 0.52
N TYR A 78 -16.15 7.59 1.54
CA TYR A 78 -16.27 6.15 1.67
C TYR A 78 -16.98 5.79 2.98
N GLU A 79 -17.74 4.71 2.94
CA GLU A 79 -18.13 4.02 4.16
C GLU A 79 -16.93 3.23 4.69
N ASN A 80 -16.72 3.29 5.99
CA ASN A 80 -15.69 2.49 6.64
C ASN A 80 -16.23 1.11 7.01
N ALA A 81 -15.47 0.05 6.74
CA ALA A 81 -15.78 -1.29 7.18
C ALA A 81 -15.47 -1.48 8.68
N VAL A 82 -16.19 -0.77 9.56
CA VAL A 82 -15.91 -0.75 11.02
C VAL A 82 -15.97 -2.13 11.68
N ASP A 83 -16.82 -3.02 11.17
CA ASP A 83 -16.90 -4.44 11.50
C ASP A 83 -15.60 -5.19 11.16
N LEU A 84 -15.01 -4.92 9.99
CA LEU A 84 -13.69 -5.45 9.62
C LEU A 84 -12.59 -4.85 10.52
N VAL A 85 -12.68 -3.56 10.85
CA VAL A 85 -11.74 -2.92 11.77
C VAL A 85 -11.82 -3.51 13.17
N ASP A 86 -13.02 -3.88 13.65
CA ASP A 86 -13.17 -4.54 14.94
C ASP A 86 -12.48 -5.90 14.98
N MET A 87 -12.55 -6.67 13.90
CA MET A 87 -11.80 -7.93 13.78
C MET A 87 -10.29 -7.68 13.77
N LEU A 88 -9.81 -6.67 13.04
CA LEU A 88 -8.38 -6.30 13.01
C LEU A 88 -7.88 -5.84 14.39
N ALA A 89 -8.68 -5.06 15.10
CA ALA A 89 -8.33 -4.49 16.40
C ALA A 89 -8.28 -5.51 17.56
N SER A 90 -8.50 -6.80 17.29
CA SER A 90 -8.19 -7.87 18.24
C SER A 90 -6.69 -8.21 18.30
N HIS A 91 -5.88 -7.74 17.35
CA HIS A 91 -4.42 -7.87 17.39
C HIS A 91 -3.81 -6.77 18.28
N GLU A 92 -2.85 -7.14 19.13
CA GLU A 92 -2.24 -6.24 20.13
C GLU A 92 -1.54 -5.01 19.53
N THR A 93 -1.11 -5.09 18.27
CA THR A 93 -0.42 -3.99 17.59
C THR A 93 -1.37 -3.02 16.91
N VAL A 94 -2.68 -3.27 16.87
CA VAL A 94 -3.64 -2.44 16.16
C VAL A 94 -4.26 -1.41 17.10
N GLN A 95 -4.12 -0.13 16.75
CA GLN A 95 -4.74 0.98 17.46
C GLN A 95 -5.86 1.60 16.62
N ARG A 96 -7.07 1.64 17.20
CA ARG A 96 -8.21 2.33 16.57
C ARG A 96 -8.00 3.84 16.61
N LEU A 97 -8.02 4.48 15.46
CA LEU A 97 -7.97 5.94 15.30
C LEU A 97 -9.38 6.49 15.06
N ARG A 98 -9.83 7.42 15.91
CA ARG A 98 -11.16 8.05 15.77
C ARG A 98 -11.01 9.55 15.59
N CYS A 99 -11.82 10.12 14.72
CA CYS A 99 -11.99 11.56 14.61
C CYS A 99 -13.31 11.91 15.31
N ILE A 100 -13.22 12.64 16.42
CA ILE A 100 -14.37 12.99 17.26
C ILE A 100 -14.49 14.50 17.38
N THR A 101 -15.73 14.98 17.44
CA THR A 101 -16.09 16.35 17.79
C THR A 101 -17.03 16.33 19.00
N LEU A 102 -17.32 17.50 19.57
CA LEU A 102 -18.36 17.64 20.61
C LEU A 102 -19.74 17.10 20.15
N SER A 103 -20.00 17.09 18.83
CA SER A 103 -21.20 16.55 18.20
C SER A 103 -21.15 15.05 17.88
N GLY A 104 -20.08 14.33 18.24
CA GLY A 104 -19.93 12.89 18.05
C GLY A 104 -18.89 12.50 17.00
N ASN A 105 -19.10 11.37 16.32
CA ASN A 105 -18.16 10.87 15.32
C ASN A 105 -18.08 11.80 14.11
N TYR A 106 -16.88 12.30 13.84
CA TYR A 106 -16.55 13.13 12.69
C TYR A 106 -15.89 12.28 11.59
N PRO A 107 -16.08 12.63 10.30
CA PRO A 107 -15.35 11.96 9.22
C PRO A 107 -13.83 12.04 9.44
N CYS A 108 -13.13 10.92 9.29
CA CYS A 108 -11.67 10.95 9.25
C CYS A 108 -11.17 11.26 7.84
N PHE A 109 -10.04 11.97 7.77
CA PHE A 109 -9.41 12.33 6.51
C PHE A 109 -8.51 11.22 6.00
N LEU A 110 -8.58 10.95 4.70
CA LEU A 110 -7.74 9.99 4.00
C LEU A 110 -6.59 10.70 3.30
N ASP A 111 -5.39 10.14 3.41
CA ASP A 111 -4.15 10.66 2.83
C ASP A 111 -4.05 10.41 1.32
N PHE A 112 -3.11 11.10 0.66
CA PHE A 112 -2.89 10.97 -0.78
C PHE A 112 -2.35 9.59 -1.18
N GLY A 113 -1.48 9.00 -0.34
CA GLY A 113 -0.94 7.66 -0.51
C GLY A 113 -2.01 6.58 -0.53
N SER A 114 -3.15 6.82 0.14
CA SER A 114 -4.34 5.98 0.03
C SER A 114 -5.22 6.36 -1.17
N LEU A 115 -5.41 7.66 -1.43
CA LEU A 115 -6.34 8.15 -2.44
C LEU A 115 -5.92 7.87 -3.89
N ILE A 116 -4.63 7.96 -4.20
CA ILE A 116 -4.11 7.74 -5.56
C ILE A 116 -4.33 6.27 -5.99
N PRO A 117 -3.90 5.25 -5.23
CA PRO A 117 -4.23 3.86 -5.54
C PRO A 117 -5.73 3.58 -5.61
N LEU A 118 -6.52 4.12 -4.67
CA LEU A 118 -7.97 3.93 -4.64
C LEU A 118 -8.70 4.56 -5.85
N ALA A 119 -8.07 5.49 -6.57
CA ALA A 119 -8.68 6.12 -7.74
C ALA A 119 -8.99 5.13 -8.88
N PHE A 120 -8.32 3.97 -8.89
CA PHE A 120 -8.52 2.90 -9.86
C PHE A 120 -9.69 1.97 -9.54
N PHE A 121 -10.30 2.12 -8.36
CA PHE A 121 -11.35 1.24 -7.88
C PHE A 121 -12.65 1.99 -7.60
N ARG A 122 -13.73 1.23 -7.40
CA ARG A 122 -15.04 1.74 -6.95
C ARG A 122 -15.53 0.95 -5.73
N PRO A 123 -14.79 0.99 -4.61
CA PRO A 123 -15.17 0.25 -3.40
C PRO A 123 -16.52 0.74 -2.87
N LYS A 124 -17.33 -0.17 -2.32
CA LYS A 124 -18.48 0.21 -1.49
C LYS A 124 -18.01 0.67 -0.12
N ARG A 125 -17.04 -0.07 0.45
CA ARG A 125 -16.48 0.18 1.78
C ARG A 125 -14.96 0.12 1.72
N ILE A 126 -14.29 0.84 2.61
CA ILE A 126 -12.83 0.72 2.78
C ILE A 126 -12.45 0.51 4.24
N VAL A 127 -11.24 0.02 4.47
CA VAL A 127 -10.49 0.19 5.71
C VAL A 127 -9.22 0.94 5.34
N ALA A 128 -8.94 2.05 6.03
CA ALA A 128 -7.72 2.82 5.86
C ALA A 128 -6.81 2.60 7.06
N MET A 129 -5.56 2.20 6.79
CA MET A 129 -4.56 2.00 7.82
C MET A 129 -3.18 2.54 7.42
N GLY A 130 -2.43 2.98 8.43
CA GLY A 130 -1.03 3.36 8.25
C GLY A 130 -0.14 2.16 7.98
N GLU A 131 0.99 2.40 7.32
CA GLU A 131 2.08 1.43 7.18
C GLU A 131 2.49 0.88 8.56
N PRO A 132 2.74 -0.44 8.68
CA PRO A 132 3.17 -1.05 9.92
C PRO A 132 4.66 -0.75 10.21
N ARG A 133 4.99 0.49 10.60
CA ARG A 133 6.33 0.89 11.06
C ARG A 133 6.64 0.40 12.48
N LEU A 134 6.40 -0.87 12.72
CA LEU A 134 6.71 -1.51 13.99
C LEU A 134 8.22 -1.75 14.09
N LEU A 135 8.75 -1.61 15.31
CA LEU A 135 10.20 -1.78 15.59
C LEU A 135 10.77 -3.18 15.28
N SER A 136 9.93 -4.18 15.00
CA SER A 136 10.34 -5.56 14.76
C SER A 136 9.61 -6.13 13.54
N LYS A 137 10.36 -6.82 12.67
CA LYS A 137 9.82 -7.53 11.50
C LYS A 137 8.86 -8.62 11.93
N GLU A 138 9.15 -9.32 13.01
CA GLU A 138 8.32 -10.38 13.58
C GLU A 138 6.93 -9.84 13.98
N ARG A 139 6.85 -8.61 14.52
CA ARG A 139 5.56 -7.97 14.83
C ARG A 139 4.79 -7.60 13.57
N ILE A 140 5.48 -7.19 12.49
CA ILE A 140 4.86 -6.96 11.18
C ILE A 140 4.33 -8.28 10.60
N GLU A 141 5.12 -9.35 10.68
CA GLU A 141 4.73 -10.68 10.20
C GLU A 141 3.54 -11.25 10.99
N SER A 142 3.55 -11.13 12.33
CA SER A 142 2.41 -11.50 13.19
C SER A 142 1.14 -10.75 12.81
N PHE A 143 1.23 -9.43 12.61
CA PHE A 143 0.09 -8.65 12.14
C PHE A 143 -0.37 -9.09 10.74
N SER A 144 0.56 -9.42 9.84
CA SER A 144 0.25 -9.89 8.48
C SER A 144 -0.55 -11.19 8.50
N ASP A 145 -0.16 -12.14 9.35
CA ASP A 145 -0.91 -13.39 9.55
C ASP A 145 -2.32 -13.12 10.07
N HIS A 146 -2.45 -12.19 11.02
CA HIS A 146 -3.74 -11.76 11.54
C HIS A 146 -4.62 -11.10 10.49
N LEU A 147 -4.05 -10.20 9.68
CA LEU A 147 -4.75 -9.54 8.57
C LEU A 147 -5.30 -10.56 7.58
N VAL A 148 -4.49 -11.56 7.18
CA VAL A 148 -4.94 -12.63 6.29
C VAL A 148 -6.06 -13.43 6.93
N SER A 149 -5.91 -13.86 8.18
CA SER A 149 -6.94 -14.61 8.92
C SER A 149 -8.26 -13.84 9.00
N VAL A 150 -8.21 -12.54 9.31
CA VAL A 150 -9.38 -11.67 9.35
C VAL A 150 -10.03 -11.57 7.95
N CYS A 151 -9.25 -11.41 6.89
CA CYS A 151 -9.78 -11.36 5.52
C CYS A 151 -10.41 -12.68 5.07
N GLU A 152 -9.85 -13.83 5.47
CA GLU A 152 -10.39 -15.17 5.21
C GLU A 152 -11.74 -15.36 5.90
N ASN A 153 -11.87 -14.94 7.15
CA ASN A 153 -13.08 -15.12 7.98
C ASN A 153 -14.16 -14.02 7.79
N TYR A 154 -13.85 -12.95 7.07
CA TYR A 154 -14.82 -11.87 6.83
C TYR A 154 -15.87 -12.24 5.77
N THR A 155 -17.13 -11.92 6.06
CA THR A 155 -18.26 -12.06 5.11
C THR A 155 -18.19 -10.98 4.03
N GLY A 156 -17.62 -11.32 2.88
CA GLY A 156 -17.48 -10.43 1.73
C GLY A 156 -16.16 -10.65 0.99
N ARG A 157 -16.01 -10.03 -0.18
CA ARG A 157 -14.75 -10.03 -0.94
C ARG A 157 -13.91 -8.81 -0.56
N ILE A 158 -12.68 -9.08 -0.11
CA ILE A 158 -11.72 -8.05 0.30
C ILE A 158 -10.54 -8.05 -0.65
N SER A 159 -10.19 -6.88 -1.20
CA SER A 159 -8.89 -6.69 -1.87
C SER A 159 -7.96 -5.86 -0.99
N LEU A 160 -6.69 -6.25 -0.97
CA LEU A 160 -5.63 -5.52 -0.27
C LEU A 160 -4.89 -4.62 -1.27
N ILE A 161 -4.75 -3.34 -0.91
CA ILE A 161 -3.92 -2.37 -1.62
C ILE A 161 -2.78 -1.99 -0.69
N ILE A 162 -1.57 -2.45 -1.03
CA ILE A 162 -0.33 -2.04 -0.38
C ILE A 162 0.20 -0.85 -1.18
N SER A 163 0.00 0.35 -0.65
CA SER A 163 0.48 1.58 -1.29
C SER A 163 1.97 1.75 -1.03
N ALA A 164 2.78 1.87 -2.08
CA ALA A 164 4.23 1.85 -1.90
C ALA A 164 5.00 2.44 -3.10
N ASP A 165 5.76 3.51 -2.85
CA ASP A 165 6.81 3.99 -3.73
C ASP A 165 8.16 3.44 -3.24
N GLN A 166 9.08 3.26 -4.18
CA GLN A 166 10.35 2.59 -3.92
C GLN A 166 11.39 3.60 -3.43
N ALA A 167 12.67 3.47 -3.79
CA ALA A 167 13.68 4.42 -3.35
C ALA A 167 13.41 5.83 -3.90
N HIS A 168 13.82 6.85 -3.14
CA HIS A 168 13.60 8.28 -3.44
C HIS A 168 14.90 9.05 -3.76
N THR A 169 16.02 8.34 -3.96
CA THR A 169 17.34 8.93 -4.19
C THR A 169 17.91 8.62 -5.58
N HIS A 170 17.06 8.62 -6.62
CA HIS A 170 17.46 8.34 -8.00
C HIS A 170 17.98 9.55 -8.78
N SER A 171 17.90 10.77 -8.24
CA SER A 171 18.29 11.99 -8.97
C SER A 171 19.06 12.98 -8.10
N PRO A 172 20.23 13.49 -8.55
CA PRO A 172 20.96 14.54 -7.83
C PRO A 172 20.15 15.82 -7.63
N ASP A 173 19.24 16.11 -8.57
CA ASP A 173 18.36 17.29 -8.55
C ASP A 173 17.06 17.02 -7.76
N GLY A 174 16.85 15.79 -7.29
CA GLY A 174 15.72 15.40 -6.45
C GLY A 174 15.84 15.94 -5.01
N PRO A 175 14.73 16.03 -4.27
CA PRO A 175 14.70 16.59 -2.91
C PRO A 175 15.56 15.82 -1.90
N TYR A 176 15.97 14.59 -2.24
CA TYR A 176 16.70 13.70 -1.35
C TYR A 176 18.13 13.39 -1.82
N GLY A 177 18.56 13.98 -2.93
CA GLY A 177 19.85 13.72 -3.58
C GLY A 177 19.92 12.37 -4.30
N TYR A 178 21.12 12.01 -4.74
CA TYR A 178 21.41 10.75 -5.42
C TYR A 178 22.13 9.76 -4.51
N SER A 179 21.75 8.48 -4.56
CA SER A 179 22.53 7.36 -4.03
C SER A 179 22.37 6.14 -4.94
N ASP A 180 23.47 5.43 -5.21
CA ASP A 180 23.43 4.15 -5.93
C ASP A 180 22.60 3.08 -5.20
N MET A 181 22.37 3.25 -3.89
CA MET A 181 21.49 2.38 -3.11
C MET A 181 20.04 2.44 -3.56
N SER A 182 19.62 3.51 -4.24
CA SER A 182 18.26 3.63 -4.80
C SER A 182 17.96 2.55 -5.83
N SER A 183 18.82 2.41 -6.84
CA SER A 183 18.71 1.39 -7.87
C SER A 183 18.85 -0.01 -7.29
N TYR A 184 19.79 -0.21 -6.36
CA TYR A 184 19.95 -1.51 -5.69
C TYR A 184 18.70 -1.93 -4.89
N TYR A 185 18.09 -1.00 -4.16
CA TYR A 185 16.86 -1.23 -3.41
C TYR A 185 15.71 -1.62 -4.35
N ASP A 186 15.46 -0.80 -5.38
CA ASP A 186 14.35 -1.01 -6.32
C ASP A 186 14.47 -2.35 -7.05
N GLU A 187 15.66 -2.65 -7.57
CA GLU A 187 15.91 -3.93 -8.23
C GLU A 187 15.67 -5.11 -7.28
N THR A 188 16.05 -4.97 -6.01
CA THR A 188 15.83 -6.01 -5.00
C THR A 188 14.35 -6.22 -4.74
N VAL A 189 13.55 -5.15 -4.65
CA VAL A 189 12.09 -5.24 -4.51
C VAL A 189 11.46 -5.93 -5.72
N VAL A 190 11.79 -5.48 -6.93
CA VAL A 190 11.24 -6.05 -8.18
C VAL A 190 11.56 -7.55 -8.29
N LYS A 191 12.83 -7.92 -8.08
CA LYS A 191 13.27 -9.33 -8.10
C LYS A 191 12.57 -10.15 -7.01
N SER A 192 12.37 -9.60 -5.82
CA SER A 192 11.70 -10.29 -4.71
C SER A 192 10.24 -10.61 -5.04
N ILE A 193 9.50 -9.63 -5.58
CA ILE A 193 8.12 -9.82 -6.00
C ILE A 193 8.03 -10.85 -7.13
N ASP A 194 8.87 -10.71 -8.17
CA ASP A 194 8.78 -11.57 -9.35
C ASP A 194 9.19 -13.02 -9.11
N SER A 195 10.18 -13.26 -8.25
CA SER A 195 10.64 -14.61 -7.91
C SER A 195 9.83 -15.24 -6.77
N GLY A 196 9.19 -14.42 -5.93
CA GLY A 196 8.62 -14.83 -4.65
C GLY A 196 9.66 -15.05 -3.56
N ASP A 197 10.95 -14.79 -3.81
CA ASP A 197 12.02 -14.88 -2.81
C ASP A 197 12.38 -13.49 -2.26
N PHE A 198 11.90 -13.20 -1.07
CA PHE A 198 12.15 -11.94 -0.37
C PHE A 198 13.39 -12.00 0.53
N SER A 199 14.20 -13.07 0.49
CA SER A 199 15.33 -13.25 1.41
C SER A 199 16.35 -12.11 1.36
N ALA A 200 16.65 -11.60 0.16
CA ALA A 200 17.57 -10.47 -0.03
C ALA A 200 17.00 -9.18 0.58
N LEU A 201 15.73 -8.86 0.29
CA LEU A 201 15.06 -7.69 0.85
C LEU A 201 14.93 -7.79 2.38
N TYR A 202 14.56 -8.96 2.89
CA TYR A 202 14.40 -9.21 4.33
C TYR A 202 15.72 -9.07 5.09
N ARG A 203 16.86 -9.39 4.48
CA ARG A 203 18.20 -9.27 5.10
C ARG A 203 18.91 -7.96 4.74
N MET A 204 18.23 -7.04 4.07
CA MET A 204 18.80 -5.77 3.66
C MET A 204 19.29 -4.98 4.88
N GLN A 205 20.50 -4.45 4.76
CA GLN A 205 21.13 -3.69 5.83
C GLN A 205 20.43 -2.34 5.99
N GLN A 206 20.29 -1.88 7.23
CA GLN A 206 19.61 -0.61 7.53
C GLN A 206 20.24 0.58 6.78
N ALA A 207 21.57 0.60 6.61
CA ALA A 207 22.27 1.63 5.84
C ALA A 207 21.79 1.75 4.39
N VAL A 208 21.48 0.62 3.72
CA VAL A 208 20.93 0.63 2.35
C VAL A 208 19.55 1.30 2.34
N ILE A 209 18.70 0.96 3.32
CA ILE A 209 17.35 1.49 3.43
C ILE A 209 17.40 3.00 3.72
N ASP A 210 18.27 3.42 4.64
CA ASP A 210 18.44 4.83 5.03
C ASP A 210 18.98 5.69 3.86
N GLU A 211 19.86 5.13 3.03
CA GLU A 211 20.40 5.81 1.84
C GLU A 211 19.41 5.83 0.66
N ALA A 212 18.70 4.74 0.43
CA ALA A 212 17.68 4.63 -0.63
C ALA A 212 16.42 5.45 -0.31
N LYS A 213 16.14 5.67 0.98
CA LYS A 213 14.96 6.39 1.51
C LYS A 213 13.61 5.92 0.93
N PRO A 214 13.31 4.61 0.94
CA PRO A 214 12.02 4.13 0.46
C PRO A 214 10.91 4.36 1.48
N ASP A 215 9.67 4.46 1.01
CA ASP A 215 8.47 4.34 1.87
C ASP A 215 7.80 2.95 1.80
N SER A 216 8.38 2.05 1.00
CA SER A 216 7.82 0.72 0.74
C SER A 216 8.32 -0.38 1.66
N TYR A 217 9.43 -0.20 2.38
CA TYR A 217 10.15 -1.32 2.98
C TYR A 217 9.30 -2.14 3.96
N GLN A 218 8.64 -1.50 4.93
CA GLN A 218 7.84 -2.24 5.91
C GLN A 218 6.61 -2.87 5.25
N ASN A 219 6.02 -2.17 4.29
CA ASN A 219 4.97 -2.69 3.43
C ASN A 219 5.42 -3.93 2.63
N MET A 220 6.67 -4.02 2.20
CA MET A 220 7.21 -5.19 1.51
C MET A 220 7.48 -6.36 2.48
N ILE A 221 7.88 -6.10 3.73
CA ILE A 221 7.98 -7.14 4.77
C ILE A 221 6.58 -7.72 5.08
N MET A 222 5.56 -6.86 5.17
CA MET A 222 4.18 -7.29 5.31
C MET A 222 3.73 -8.13 4.09
N LEU A 223 4.03 -7.66 2.87
CA LEU A 223 3.70 -8.39 1.64
C LEU A 223 4.32 -9.78 1.60
N LYS A 224 5.63 -9.89 1.89
CA LYS A 224 6.34 -11.18 1.99
C LYS A 224 5.51 -12.16 2.82
N ARG A 225 5.12 -11.76 4.03
CA ARG A 225 4.42 -12.65 4.95
C ARG A 225 3.02 -13.00 4.46
N ILE A 226 2.30 -12.05 3.89
CA ILE A 226 0.99 -12.32 3.26
C ILE A 226 1.12 -13.37 2.17
N LEU A 227 2.12 -13.26 1.29
CA LEU A 227 2.34 -14.23 0.20
C LEU A 227 2.73 -15.62 0.74
N GLU A 228 3.61 -15.70 1.73
CA GLU A 228 3.96 -16.95 2.41
C GLU A 228 2.74 -17.62 3.04
N ARG A 229 1.92 -16.86 3.77
CA ARG A 229 0.74 -17.37 4.50
C ARG A 229 -0.40 -17.78 3.57
N THR A 230 -0.50 -17.18 2.38
CA THR A 230 -1.57 -17.46 1.42
C THR A 230 -1.16 -18.41 0.30
N GLY A 231 0.14 -18.61 0.09
CA GLY A 231 0.68 -19.34 -1.06
C GLY A 231 0.48 -18.63 -2.40
N ARG A 232 0.05 -17.35 -2.38
CA ARG A 232 -0.18 -16.55 -3.58
C ARG A 232 1.14 -16.10 -4.20
N ARG A 233 1.12 -15.86 -5.50
CA ARG A 233 2.26 -15.37 -6.27
C ARG A 233 1.89 -14.06 -6.95
N MET A 234 2.85 -13.15 -7.03
CA MET A 234 2.70 -11.84 -7.66
C MET A 234 3.75 -11.64 -8.74
N LYS A 235 3.49 -10.69 -9.63
CA LYS A 235 4.43 -10.21 -10.64
C LYS A 235 4.40 -8.70 -10.70
N VAL A 236 5.57 -8.10 -10.87
CA VAL A 236 5.68 -6.70 -11.24
C VAL A 236 5.20 -6.56 -12.67
N ARG A 237 4.18 -5.73 -12.87
CA ARG A 237 3.55 -5.50 -14.18
C ARG A 237 4.15 -4.30 -14.89
N TYR A 238 4.65 -3.34 -14.13
CA TYR A 238 5.36 -2.18 -14.64
C TYR A 238 6.24 -1.58 -13.54
N TYR A 239 7.43 -1.13 -13.92
CA TYR A 239 8.35 -0.42 -13.04
C TYR A 239 9.06 0.67 -13.84
N TYR A 240 9.22 1.85 -13.25
CA TYR A 240 10.10 2.90 -13.75
C TYR A 240 10.45 3.89 -12.64
N VAL A 241 11.46 4.72 -12.90
CA VAL A 241 11.84 5.84 -12.02
C VAL A 241 11.12 7.10 -12.51
N ALA A 242 10.26 7.66 -11.65
CA ALA A 242 9.56 8.90 -11.87
C ALA A 242 10.34 10.06 -11.23
N LYS A 243 10.99 10.88 -12.06
CA LYS A 243 11.79 12.05 -11.68
C LYS A 243 12.97 11.74 -10.73
N TYR A 244 12.69 11.33 -9.50
CA TYR A 244 13.67 11.04 -8.46
C TYR A 244 13.32 9.81 -7.59
N PHE A 245 12.14 9.19 -7.78
CA PHE A 245 11.69 8.05 -6.99
C PHE A 245 11.19 6.89 -7.87
N GLY A 246 11.36 5.66 -7.40
CA GLY A 246 10.93 4.46 -8.11
C GLY A 246 9.44 4.17 -7.91
N MET A 247 8.73 3.78 -8.97
CA MET A 247 7.35 3.32 -8.89
C MET A 247 7.21 1.92 -9.48
N ALA A 248 6.69 0.98 -8.69
CA ALA A 248 6.45 -0.40 -9.10
C ALA A 248 4.98 -0.76 -8.89
N PHE A 249 4.29 -1.17 -9.95
CA PHE A 249 2.96 -1.78 -9.85
C PHE A 249 3.09 -3.30 -9.93
N ALA A 250 2.56 -4.00 -8.93
CA ALA A 250 2.48 -5.45 -8.91
C ALA A 250 1.07 -5.95 -8.62
N SER A 251 0.72 -7.06 -9.27
CA SER A 251 -0.54 -7.76 -9.06
C SER A 251 -0.29 -9.27 -9.02
N GLU A 252 -1.27 -10.02 -8.53
CA GLU A 252 -1.20 -11.48 -8.55
C GLU A 252 -0.94 -12.02 -9.96
N SER A 253 -0.06 -13.03 -10.05
CA SER A 253 0.08 -13.81 -11.27
C SER A 253 -1.22 -14.58 -11.48
N GLU A 254 -1.81 -14.50 -12.68
CA GLU A 254 -2.85 -15.45 -13.05
C GLU A 254 -2.22 -16.85 -12.99
N ASN A 255 -2.94 -17.82 -12.41
CA ASN A 255 -2.47 -19.21 -12.46
C ASN A 255 -2.35 -19.59 -13.94
N GLU A 256 -1.11 -19.70 -14.43
CA GLU A 256 -0.82 -20.50 -15.60
C GLU A 256 -1.22 -21.93 -15.22
N LYS A 257 -2.44 -22.31 -15.62
CA LYS A 257 -2.87 -23.71 -15.64
C LYS A 257 -2.17 -24.43 -16.78
#